data_AF-A0A543HUG9-F1
#
_entry.id   AF-A0A543HUG9-F1
#
_cell.length_a   1.000
_cell.length_b   1.000
_cell.length_c   1.000
_cell.angle_alpha   90.00
_cell.angle_beta   90.00
_cell.angle_gamma   90.00
#
_symmetry.space_group_name_H-M   'P 1'
#
loop_
_entity.id
_entity.type
_entity.pdbx_description
1 polymer ?
#
loop_
_entity_poly.entity_id
_entity_poly.type
_entity_poly.pdbx_seq_one_letter_code
_entity_poly.pdbx_strand_id
1 'polypeptide(L)' 'MSKDLSSGKNRKNLKKSSFALPEEEKYPIPDIAHARNALARVAQNGTASEQKKVRAAVEKKYPSLKKDD' A
#
# COMPACT_ATOMS: atom_id res chain seq x y z
N MET A 1 4.54 -9.16 16.01
CA MET A 1 5.38 -7.98 16.22
C MET A 1 5.11 -6.98 15.10
N SER A 2 4.28 -5.98 15.37
CA SER A 2 3.97 -4.90 14.41
C SER A 2 5.24 -4.09 14.15
N LYS A 3 5.63 -3.95 12.89
CA LYS A 3 6.86 -3.24 12.51
C LYS A 3 6.64 -1.75 12.79
N ASP A 4 7.25 -1.23 13.85
CA ASP A 4 7.12 0.17 14.25
C ASP A 4 7.76 1.10 13.20
N LEU A 5 6.93 1.85 12.47
CA LEU A 5 7.32 2.77 11.40
C LEU A 5 7.43 4.23 11.88
N SER A 6 7.48 4.45 13.21
CA SER A 6 7.44 5.79 13.81
C SER A 6 8.73 6.59 13.55
N SER A 7 9.87 5.93 13.35
CA SER A 7 11.12 6.61 12.98
C SER A 7 11.28 6.78 11.47
N GLY A 8 11.46 8.02 10.98
CA GLY A 8 11.71 8.32 9.56
C GLY A 8 12.92 7.60 8.94
N LYS A 9 13.84 7.08 9.77
CA LYS A 9 14.96 6.22 9.34
C LYS A 9 14.50 4.82 8.87
N ASN A 10 13.40 4.29 9.41
CA ASN A 10 12.81 3.01 8.99
C ASN A 10 12.02 3.13 7.68
N ARG A 11 11.57 4.33 7.30
CA ARG A 11 10.93 4.58 5.99
C ARG A 11 11.94 4.63 4.83
N LYS A 12 13.16 5.13 5.06
CA LYS A 12 14.20 5.26 4.02
C LYS A 12 14.72 3.92 3.48
N ASN A 13 14.50 2.82 4.19
CA ASN A 13 14.90 1.47 3.77
C ASN A 13 13.72 0.61 3.27
N LEU A 14 12.54 1.19 3.09
CA LEU A 14 11.43 0.48 2.46
C LEU A 14 11.76 0.30 0.98
N LYS A 15 12.05 -0.95 0.59
CA LYS A 15 12.18 -1.33 -0.82
C LYS A 15 10.97 -0.83 -1.59
N LYS A 16 11.14 -0.41 -2.85
CA LYS A 16 10.05 0.05 -3.73
C LYS A 16 8.85 -0.90 -3.74
N SER A 17 9.08 -2.21 -3.58
CA SER A 17 8.04 -3.24 -3.41
C SER A 17 7.14 -3.10 -2.17
N SER A 18 7.46 -2.18 -1.27
CA SER A 18 6.67 -1.82 -0.09
C SER A 18 5.66 -0.72 -0.38
N PHE A 19 5.64 -0.17 -1.59
CA PHE A 19 4.69 0.84 -2.02
C PHE A 19 3.74 0.25 -3.08
N ALA A 20 2.47 0.65 -3.03
CA ALA A 20 1.51 0.25 -4.05
C ALA A 20 1.75 0.99 -5.37
N LEU A 21 2.34 2.20 -5.30
CA LEU A 21 2.86 2.93 -6.46
C LEU A 21 4.37 3.11 -6.28
N PRO A 22 5.21 2.17 -6.74
CA PRO A 22 6.66 2.23 -6.58
C PRO A 22 7.32 3.35 -7.40
N GLU A 23 6.69 3.81 -8.48
CA GLU A 23 7.18 4.93 -9.29
C GLU A 23 7.01 6.27 -8.58
N GLU A 24 5.97 6.40 -7.77
CA GLU A 24 5.65 7.64 -7.04
C GLU A 24 5.99 7.55 -5.53
N GLU A 25 6.47 6.39 -5.07
CA GLU A 25 6.69 6.05 -3.66
C GLU A 25 5.47 6.36 -2.76
N LYS A 26 4.27 6.20 -3.33
CA LYS A 26 2.98 6.46 -2.66
C LYS A 26 2.33 5.17 -2.16
N TYR A 27 1.50 5.32 -1.14
CA TYR A 27 0.70 4.25 -0.54
C TYR A 27 1.55 3.09 0.00
N PRO A 28 2.22 3.26 1.14
CA PRO A 28 2.99 2.19 1.76
C PRO A 28 2.07 1.02 2.12
N ILE A 29 2.47 -0.18 1.70
CA ILE A 29 1.85 -1.48 1.95
C ILE A 29 2.84 -2.50 2.59
N PRO A 30 3.56 -2.13 3.67
CA PRO A 30 4.49 -3.03 4.37
C PRO A 30 3.79 -4.20 5.09
N ASP A 31 2.51 -4.06 5.43
CA ASP A 31 1.65 -5.11 5.99
C ASP A 31 0.19 -4.95 5.54
N ILE A 32 -0.68 -5.88 5.96
CA ILE A 32 -2.12 -5.93 5.63
C ILE A 32 -2.86 -4.68 6.16
N ALA A 33 -2.51 -4.17 7.34
CA ALA A 33 -3.18 -3.01 7.93
C ALA A 33 -2.89 -1.75 7.11
N HIS A 34 -1.63 -1.57 6.70
CA HIS A 34 -1.22 -0.50 5.79
C HIS A 34 -1.83 -0.66 4.41
N ALA A 35 -1.96 -1.88 3.89
CA ALA A 35 -2.65 -2.14 2.62
C ALA A 35 -4.12 -1.73 2.65
N ARG A 36 -4.85 -1.99 3.73
CA ARG A 36 -6.22 -1.49 3.93
C ARG A 36 -6.26 0.04 3.99
N ASN A 37 -5.31 0.65 4.70
CA ASN A 37 -5.20 2.12 4.78
C ASN A 37 -4.89 2.73 3.41
N ALA A 38 -4.01 2.11 2.62
CA ALA A 38 -3.70 2.50 1.26
C ALA A 38 -4.94 2.51 0.37
N LEU A 39 -5.76 1.45 0.43
CA LEU A 39 -7.04 1.38 -0.29
C LEU A 39 -8.00 2.49 0.12
N ALA A 40 -8.12 2.79 1.42
CA ALA A 40 -8.95 3.87 1.91
C ALA A 40 -8.45 5.25 1.43
N ARG A 41 -7.13 5.48 1.48
CA ARG A 41 -6.52 6.75 1.06
C ARG A 41 -6.62 6.99 -0.43
N VAL A 42 -6.42 5.96 -1.26
CA VAL A 42 -6.55 6.09 -2.72
C VAL A 42 -8.00 6.27 -3.14
N ALA A 43 -8.96 5.72 -2.38
CA ALA A 43 -10.38 5.97 -2.62
C ALA A 43 -10.77 7.43 -2.30
N GLN A 44 -10.12 8.05 -1.31
CA GLN A 44 -10.39 9.44 -0.92
C GLN A 44 -9.65 10.48 -1.77
N ASN A 45 -8.38 10.24 -2.09
CA ASN A 45 -7.49 11.25 -2.69
C ASN A 45 -6.99 10.85 -4.09
N GLY A 46 -7.16 9.59 -4.49
CA GLY A 46 -6.62 9.06 -5.74
C GLY A 46 -7.64 9.06 -6.87
N THR A 47 -7.13 9.21 -8.08
CA THR A 47 -7.89 9.04 -9.32
C THR A 47 -8.30 7.58 -9.54
N ALA A 48 -9.30 7.34 -10.39
CA ALA A 48 -9.72 5.97 -10.75
C ALA A 48 -8.57 5.11 -11.31
N SER A 49 -7.58 5.74 -11.96
CA SER A 49 -6.36 5.07 -12.45
C SER A 49 -5.46 4.63 -11.30
N GLU A 50 -5.18 5.53 -10.34
CA GLU A 50 -4.42 5.19 -9.13
C GLU A 50 -5.12 4.12 -8.30
N GLN A 51 -6.45 4.18 -8.17
CA GLN A 51 -7.22 3.19 -7.43
C GLN A 51 -7.05 1.79 -8.01
N LYS A 52 -7.08 1.63 -9.35
CA LYS A 52 -6.84 0.35 -10.02
C LYS A 52 -5.41 -0.15 -9.77
N LYS A 53 -4.41 0.72 -9.92
CA LYS A 53 -2.99 0.37 -9.68
C LYS A 53 -2.76 -0.06 -8.23
N VAL A 54 -3.29 0.71 -7.27
CA VAL A 54 -3.14 0.43 -5.83
C VAL A 54 -3.86 -0.86 -5.45
N ARG A 55 -5.08 -1.09 -5.95
CA ARG A 55 -5.79 -2.37 -5.76
C ARG A 55 -4.99 -3.54 -6.28
N ALA A 56 -4.51 -3.49 -7.53
CA ALA A 56 -3.73 -4.56 -8.12
C ALA A 56 -2.44 -4.85 -7.32
N ALA A 57 -1.74 -3.81 -6.84
CA ALA A 57 -0.54 -3.98 -6.03
C ALA A 57 -0.85 -4.58 -4.65
N VAL A 58 -1.95 -4.15 -4.02
CA VAL A 58 -2.43 -4.69 -2.74
C VAL A 58 -2.84 -6.14 -2.89
N GLU A 59 -3.66 -6.49 -3.88
CA GLU A 59 -4.13 -7.87 -4.12
C GLU A 59 -2.98 -8.81 -4.50
N LYS A 60 -2.01 -8.33 -5.29
CA LYS A 60 -0.82 -9.11 -5.65
C LYS A 60 0.03 -9.47 -4.43
N LYS A 61 0.10 -8.58 -3.44
CA LYS A 61 0.92 -8.75 -2.24
C LYS A 61 0.17 -9.40 -1.08
N TYR A 62 -1.13 -9.12 -0.99
CA TYR A 62 -2.06 -9.59 0.03
C TYR A 62 -3.33 -10.12 -0.66
N PRO A 63 -3.28 -11.32 -1.26
CA PRO A 63 -4.44 -11.92 -1.91
C PRO A 63 -5.62 -12.13 -0.95
N SER A 64 -5.37 -12.19 0.37
CA SER A 64 -6.40 -12.23 1.41
C SER A 64 -7.24 -10.93 1.53
N LEU A 65 -6.81 -9.83 0.90
CA LEU A 65 -7.58 -8.59 0.79
C LEU A 65 -8.39 -8.50 -0.50
N LYS A 66 -8.22 -9.45 -1.43
CA LYS A 66 -9.07 -9.55 -2.60
C LYS A 66 -10.48 -9.82 -2.10
N LYS A 67 -11.43 -8.94 -2.41
CA LYS A 67 -12.84 -9.28 -2.25
C LYS A 67 -13.14 -10.31 -3.33
N ASP A 68 -13.53 -11.51 -2.90
CA ASP A 68 -14.35 -12.38 -3.73
C ASP A 68 -15.62 -11.56 -4.04
N ASP A 69 -15.75 -11.14 -5.29
CA ASP A 69 -16.94 -10.48 -5.83
C ASP A 69 -17.85 -11.56 -6.43
#